data_AF-A0A1J5GM93-F1
#
_entry.id   AF-A0A1J5GM93-F1
#
_cell.length_a   1.000
_cell.length_b   1.000
_cell.length_c   1.000
_cell.angle_alpha   90.00
_cell.angle_beta   90.00
_cell.angle_gamma   90.00
#
_symmetry.space_group_name_H-M   'P 1'
#
loop_
_entity.id
_entity.type
_entity.pdbx_description
1 polymer ?
#
loop_
_entity_poly.entity_id
_entity_poly.type
_entity_poly.pdbx_seq_one_letter_code
_entity_poly.pdbx_strand_id
1 'polypeptide(L)' 'MVTVRVLRFADGKPVTATSVAISRYGSGFLDVGGVFRGEYTNREGEVRYSKLDLPAKGKVIVDGHELYDGSLEEFMTFKI' A
#
# COMPACT_ATOMS: atom_id res chain seq x y z
N MET A 1 11.71 0.24 -1.01
CA MET A 1 10.73 1.32 -0.75
C MET A 1 9.50 1.04 -1.60
N VAL A 2 8.30 1.14 -1.02
CA VAL A 2 7.04 1.02 -1.76
C VAL A 2 6.25 2.32 -1.64
N THR A 3 5.81 2.86 -2.78
CA THR A 3 4.92 4.02 -2.84
C THR A 3 3.56 3.57 -3.34
N VAL A 4 2.52 3.84 -2.54
CA VAL A 4 1.14 3.59 -2.94
C VAL A 4 0.49 4.90 -3.28
N ARG A 5 -0.05 5.02 -4.49
CA ARG A 5 -0.82 6.18 -4.96
C ARG A 5 -2.29 5.81 -5.10
N VAL A 6 -3.17 6.60 -4.51
CA VAL A 6 -4.61 6.43 -4.56
C VAL A 6 -5.23 7.58 -5.35
N LEU A 7 -5.93 7.24 -6.43
CA LEU A 7 -6.60 8.18 -7.31
C LEU A 7 -8.11 7.90 -7.31
N ARG A 8 -8.91 8.94 -7.51
CA ARG A 8 -10.36 8.80 -7.67
C ARG A 8 -10.65 8.22 -9.05
N PHE A 9 -11.52 7.22 -9.12
CA PHE A 9 -11.92 6.57 -10.37
C PHE A 9 -12.56 7.54 -11.36
N ALA A 10 -13.40 8.46 -10.86
CA ALA A 10 -14.20 9.37 -11.67
C ALA A 10 -13.38 10.40 -12.48
N ASP A 11 -12.34 10.98 -11.88
CA ASP A 11 -11.60 12.11 -12.46
C ASP A 11 -10.08 11.95 -12.43
N GLY A 12 -9.58 10.82 -11.91
CA GLY A 12 -8.15 10.55 -11.77
C GLY A 12 -7.43 11.47 -10.78
N LYS A 13 -8.16 12.30 -10.02
CA LYS A 13 -7.54 13.20 -9.04
C LYS A 13 -7.04 12.43 -7.83
N PRO A 14 -5.96 12.88 -7.18
CA PRO A 14 -5.49 12.26 -5.95
C PRO A 14 -6.55 12.25 -4.84
N VAL A 15 -6.66 11.12 -4.14
CA VAL A 15 -7.49 11.02 -2.93
C VAL A 15 -6.61 11.30 -1.71
N THR A 16 -6.93 12.35 -0.96
CA THR A 16 -6.16 12.80 0.20
C THR A 16 -6.76 12.31 1.50
N ALA A 17 -5.96 12.23 2.57
CA ALA A 17 -6.39 11.80 3.90
C ALA A 17 -7.08 10.41 3.93
N THR A 18 -6.77 9.55 2.95
CA THR A 18 -7.22 8.15 2.92
C THR A 18 -6.19 7.28 3.61
N SER A 19 -6.63 6.42 4.53
CA SER A 19 -5.75 5.45 5.17
C SER A 19 -5.33 4.37 4.16
N VAL A 20 -4.04 4.16 4.00
CA VAL A 20 -3.47 3.05 3.24
C VAL A 20 -2.67 2.21 4.25
N ALA A 21 -2.78 0.89 4.19
CA ALA A 21 -1.96 -0.03 4.95
C ALA A 21 -1.38 -1.11 4.03
N ILE A 22 -0.20 -1.63 4.38
CA ILE A 22 0.41 -2.78 3.71
C ILE A 22 0.63 -3.89 4.72
N SER A 23 0.15 -5.09 4.39
CA SER A 23 0.46 -6.32 5.14
C SER A 23 1.44 -7.15 4.34
N ARG A 24 2.67 -7.32 4.83
CA ARG A 24 3.67 -8.18 4.17
C ARG A 24 3.50 -9.63 4.61
N TYR A 25 3.52 -10.55 3.65
CA TYR A 25 3.64 -11.98 3.95
C TYR A 25 5.06 -12.32 4.40
N GLY A 26 5.15 -13.13 5.45
CA GLY A 26 6.42 -13.76 5.83
C GLY A 26 6.94 -14.65 4.70
N SER A 27 8.25 -14.65 4.49
CA SER A 27 8.92 -15.41 3.42
C SER A 27 9.34 -16.83 3.83
N GLY A 28 9.02 -17.31 5.04
CA GLY A 28 9.42 -18.65 5.50
C GLY A 28 8.89 -19.06 6.87
N PHE A 29 9.27 -20.26 7.31
CA PHE A 29 8.78 -21.02 8.48
C PHE A 29 8.84 -20.30 9.85
N LEU A 30 9.50 -19.13 9.93
CA LEU A 30 9.66 -18.31 11.13
C LEU A 30 9.32 -16.81 10.91
N ASP A 31 8.86 -16.42 9.71
CA ASP A 31 8.65 -15.02 9.39
C ASP A 31 7.27 -14.54 9.86
N VAL A 32 7.27 -13.75 10.93
CA VAL A 32 6.10 -12.98 11.34
C VAL A 32 5.88 -11.90 10.29
N GLY A 33 4.83 -12.04 9.48
CA GLY A 33 4.42 -11.00 8.54
C GLY A 33 4.27 -9.66 9.25
N GLY A 34 4.87 -8.61 8.70
CA GLY A 34 4.80 -7.26 9.25
C GLY A 34 3.57 -6.52 8.71
N VAL A 35 2.72 -6.02 9.61
CA VAL A 35 1.72 -5.01 9.24
C VAL A 35 2.37 -3.65 9.33
N PHE A 36 2.60 -3.02 8.18
CA PHE A 36 3.00 -1.63 8.12
C PHE A 36 1.74 -0.80 8.36
N ARG A 37 1.67 -0.21 9.55
CA ARG A 37 0.49 0.49 10.09
C ARG A 37 0.04 1.57 9.12
N GLY A 38 -1.28 1.75 9.07
CA GLY A 38 -1.90 2.63 8.10
C GLY A 38 -1.36 4.06 8.16
N GLU A 39 -0.86 4.56 7.03
CA GLU A 39 -0.49 5.95 6.82
C GLU A 39 -1.53 6.63 5.95
N TYR A 40 -1.65 7.95 6.06
CA TYR A 40 -2.65 8.72 5.32
C TYR A 40 -2.04 9.32 4.05
N THR A 41 -2.77 9.26 2.95
CA THR A 41 -2.32 9.84 1.68
C THR A 41 -2.07 11.34 1.78
N ASN A 42 -0.95 11.79 1.20
CA ASN A 42 -0.58 13.19 1.09
C ASN A 42 -1.41 13.94 0.01
N ARG A 43 -1.06 15.20 -0.30
CA ARG A 43 -1.76 16.01 -1.33
C ARG A 43 -1.69 15.43 -2.75
N GLU A 44 -0.72 14.54 -3.00
CA GLU A 44 -0.53 13.83 -4.26
C GLU A 44 -1.21 12.45 -4.25
N GLY A 45 -1.93 12.12 -3.17
CA GLY A 45 -2.60 10.83 -3.01
C GLY A 45 -1.65 9.70 -2.67
N GLU A 46 -0.45 10.01 -2.17
CA GLU A 46 0.62 9.03 -1.96
C GLU A 46 0.87 8.71 -0.49
N VAL A 47 1.29 7.47 -0.25
CA VAL A 47 1.92 6.99 0.98
C VAL A 47 3.24 6.29 0.64
N ARG A 48 4.28 6.50 1.43
CA ARG A 48 5.62 5.94 1.18
C ARG A 48 6.09 5.06 2.33
N TYR A 49 6.25 3.77 2.06
CA TYR A 49 6.76 2.78 2.98
C TYR A 49 8.26 2.56 2.73
N SER A 50 9.08 3.30 3.46
CA SER A 50 10.55 3.23 3.37
C SER A 50 11.12 1.94 3.98
N LYS A 51 10.47 1.40 5.01
CA LYS A 51 10.90 0.18 5.72
C LYS A 51 10.51 -1.13 5.03
N LEU A 52 9.97 -1.05 3.81
CA LEU A 52 9.54 -2.21 3.04
C LEU A 52 10.60 -2.54 1.98
N ASP A 53 11.36 -3.60 2.27
CA ASP A 53 12.36 -4.17 1.37
C ASP A 53 11.68 -5.04 0.31
N LEU A 54 12.08 -4.86 -0.93
CA LEU A 54 11.62 -5.65 -2.07
C LEU A 54 12.71 -6.66 -2.49
N PRO A 55 12.35 -7.81 -3.08
CA PRO A 55 11.00 -8.25 -3.42
C PRO A 55 10.21 -8.72 -2.19
N ALA A 56 8.93 -8.34 -2.12
CA ALA A 56 8.02 -8.76 -1.07
C ALA A 56 6.66 -9.14 -1.66
N LYS A 57 5.94 -10.04 -0.97
CA LYS A 57 4.53 -10.28 -1.24
C LYS A 57 3.68 -9.75 -0.10
N GLY A 58 2.47 -9.33 -0.39
CA GLY A 58 1.59 -8.78 0.61
C GLY A 58 0.29 -8.23 0.06
N LYS A 59 -0.47 -7.63 0.96
CA LYS A 59 -1.76 -7.03 0.69
C LYS A 59 -1.67 -5.51 0.78
N VAL A 60 -2.42 -4.82 -0.07
CA VAL A 60 -2.65 -3.38 0.05
C VAL A 60 -4.11 -3.15 0.43
N ILE A 61 -4.31 -2.44 1.53
CA ILE A 61 -5.61 -2.13 2.08
C ILE A 61 -5.78 -0.61 2.05
N VAL A 62 -6.84 -0.13 1.43
CA VAL A 62 -7.16 1.30 1.33
C VAL A 62 -8.51 1.53 1.99
N ASP A 63 -8.55 2.40 2.99
CA ASP A 63 -9.74 2.71 3.81
C ASP A 63 -10.43 1.47 4.40
N GLY A 64 -9.64 0.46 4.79
CA GLY A 64 -10.14 -0.82 5.31
C GLY A 64 -10.56 -1.84 4.24
N HIS A 65 -10.52 -1.48 2.96
CA HIS A 65 -10.83 -2.36 1.85
C HIS A 65 -9.55 -2.93 1.21
N GLU A 66 -9.46 -4.26 1.10
CA GLU A 66 -8.38 -4.93 0.38
C GLU A 66 -8.53 -4.68 -1.12
N LEU A 67 -7.53 -4.03 -1.74
CA LEU A 67 -7.51 -3.75 -3.17
C LEU A 67 -6.50 -4.60 -3.94
N TYR A 68 -5.54 -5.20 -3.24
CA TYR A 68 -4.48 -5.99 -3.85
C TYR A 68 -3.97 -7.06 -2.91
N ASP A 69 -3.63 -8.21 -3.48
CA ASP A 69 -2.96 -9.32 -2.83
C ASP A 69 -2.00 -9.95 -3.85
N GLY A 70 -0.69 -9.82 -3.60
CA GLY A 70 0.31 -10.29 -4.56
C GLY A 70 1.72 -9.78 -4.31
N SER A 71 2.50 -9.68 -5.39
CA SER A 71 3.86 -9.15 -5.35
C SER A 71 3.82 -7.62 -5.23
N LEU A 72 4.45 -7.08 -4.19
CA LEU A 72 4.56 -5.65 -4.01
C LEU A 72 5.65 -5.10 -4.93
N GLU A 73 5.40 -3.91 -5.48
CA GLU A 73 6.31 -3.19 -6.38
C GLU A 73 6.70 -1.84 -5.78
N GLU A 74 7.77 -1.22 -6.30
CA GLU A 74 8.23 0.08 -5.80
C GLU A 74 7.17 1.17 -5.92
N PHE A 75 6.31 1.08 -6.93
CA PHE A 75 5.25 2.04 -7.20
C PHE A 75 3.97 1.32 -7.60
N MET A 76 2.91 1.51 -6.81
CA MET A 76 1.61 0.89 -7.04
C MET A 76 0.54 1.97 -7.09
N THR A 77 -0.33 1.93 -8.09
CA THR A 77 -1.44 2.90 -8.24
C THR A 77 -2.78 2.18 -8.17
N PHE A 78 -3.66 2.67 -7.30
CA PHE A 78 -5.03 2.21 -7.15
C PHE A 78 -6.00 3.31 -7.50
N LYS A 79 -7.06 2.95 -8.24
CA LYS A 79 -8.19 3.83 -8.52
C LYS A 79 -9.39 3.35 -7.72
N ILE A 80 -9.94 4.21 -6.88
CA ILE A 80 -11.11 3.93 -6.01
C ILE A 80 -12.27 4.88 -6.29
#